data_AF-A0A2S7MV44-F1
#
_entry.id   AF-A0A2S7MV44-F1
#
_cell.length_a   1.000
_cell.length_b   1.000
_cell.length_c   1.000
_cell.angle_alpha   90.00
_cell.angle_beta   90.00
_cell.angle_gamma   90.00
#
_symmetry.space_group_name_H-M   'P 1'
#
loop_
_entity.id
_entity.type
_entity.pdbx_description
1 polymer ?
#
loop_
_entity_poly.entity_id
_entity_poly.type
_entity_poly.pdbx_seq_one_letter_code
_entity_poly.pdbx_strand_id
1 'polypeptide(L)'
;MNKPMLIVVNVITGLFVMISSVLGYGFSGIGEGSTNDFTIIIWFFIWVIGILLQFKLKTRVIGLIITIIPVAYFLYIYISAVMM
;
A
#
# COMPACT_ATOMS: atom_id res chain seq x y z
N MET A 1 5.59 14.12 15.05
CA MET A 1 4.79 12.89 15.22
C MET A 1 5.37 12.09 16.38
N ASN A 2 4.55 11.74 17.36
CA ASN A 2 5.00 11.00 18.54
C ASN A 2 5.23 9.53 18.15
N LYS A 3 6.17 8.83 18.81
CA LYS A 3 6.48 7.42 18.50
C LYS A 3 5.24 6.50 18.44
N PRO A 4 4.25 6.60 19.36
CA PRO A 4 3.05 5.77 19.30
C PRO A 4 2.22 6.02 18.04
N MET A 5 2.07 7.29 17.66
CA MET A 5 1.32 7.68 16.46
C MET A 5 1.96 7.13 15.18
N LEU A 6 3.30 7.12 15.11
CA LEU A 6 4.04 6.49 14.01
C LEU A 6 3.74 5.00 13.87
N ILE A 7 3.73 4.28 15.00
CA ILE A 7 3.43 2.85 15.03
C ILE A 7 2.00 2.61 14.55
N VAL A 8 1.03 3.37 15.08
CA VAL A 8 -0.37 3.26 14.69
C VAL A 8 -0.55 3.49 13.18
N VAL A 9 0.05 4.55 12.63
CA VAL A 9 0.00 4.85 11.19
C VAL A 9 0.58 3.71 10.36
N ASN A 10 1.74 3.16 10.74
CA ASN A 10 2.37 2.08 9.99
C ASN A 10 1.59 0.77 10.06
N VAL A 11 0.97 0.46 11.21
CA VAL A 11 0.11 -0.72 11.35
C VAL A 11 -1.14 -0.58 10.50
N ILE A 12 -1.83 0.56 10.57
CA ILE A 12 -3.06 0.80 9.79
C ILE A 12 -2.77 0.76 8.29
N THR A 13 -1.77 1.53 7.83
CA THR A 13 -1.39 1.55 6.41
C THR A 13 -0.90 0.20 5.94
N GLY A 14 -0.23 -0.58 6.79
CA GLY A 14 0.25 -1.90 6.45
C GLY A 14 -0.80 -2.97 6.33
N LEU A 15 -1.72 -3.03 7.29
CA LEU A 15 -2.86 -3.93 7.17
C LEU A 15 -3.68 -3.59 5.92
N PHE A 16 -3.92 -2.30 5.67
CA PHE A 16 -4.63 -1.86 4.48
C PHE A 16 -3.93 -2.29 3.19
N VAL A 17 -2.66 -1.88 2.99
CA VAL A 17 -1.92 -2.18 1.76
C VAL A 17 -1.70 -3.68 1.58
N MET A 18 -1.38 -4.43 2.65
CA MET A 18 -1.21 -5.89 2.57
C MET A 18 -2.50 -6.57 2.12
N ILE A 19 -3.64 -6.30 2.78
CA ILE A 19 -4.93 -6.91 2.45
C ILE A 19 -5.32 -6.54 1.03
N SER A 20 -5.23 -5.26 0.64
CA SER A 20 -5.52 -4.82 -0.72
C SER A 20 -4.63 -5.48 -1.76
N SER A 21 -3.36 -5.71 -1.45
CA SER A 21 -2.42 -6.35 -2.37
C SER A 21 -2.72 -7.84 -2.54
N VAL A 22 -3.00 -8.55 -1.44
CA VAL A 22 -3.34 -9.98 -1.45
C VAL A 22 -4.64 -10.22 -2.21
N LEU A 23 -5.69 -9.48 -1.86
CA LEU A 23 -6.99 -9.61 -2.52
C LEU A 23 -6.90 -9.16 -3.98
N GLY A 24 -6.31 -8.00 -4.24
CA GLY A 24 -6.18 -7.46 -5.59
C GLY A 24 -5.39 -8.38 -6.52
N TYR A 25 -4.20 -8.81 -6.11
CA TYR A 25 -3.39 -9.71 -6.93
C TYR A 25 -4.07 -11.07 -7.10
N GLY A 26 -4.60 -11.64 -6.02
CA GLY A 26 -5.30 -12.93 -6.04
C GLY A 26 -6.52 -12.95 -6.95
N PHE A 27 -7.29 -11.86 -7.00
CA PHE A 27 -8.51 -11.76 -7.81
C PHE A 27 -8.28 -11.26 -9.24
N SER A 28 -7.19 -10.52 -9.51
CA SER A 28 -6.92 -9.95 -10.84
C SER A 28 -6.81 -10.98 -11.98
N GLY A 29 -6.51 -12.24 -11.67
CA GLY A 29 -6.38 -13.35 -12.62
C GLY A 29 -7.57 -14.30 -12.70
N ILE A 30 -8.68 -14.02 -12.01
CA ILE A 30 -9.83 -14.95 -11.94
C ILE A 30 -10.79 -14.79 -13.16
N GLY A 31 -10.59 -13.76 -13.99
CA GLY A 31 -11.31 -13.63 -15.27
C GLY A 31 -10.81 -14.62 -16.33
N GLU A 32 -11.65 -14.91 -17.32
CA GLU A 32 -11.37 -15.88 -18.40
C GLU A 32 -10.04 -15.56 -19.13
N GLY A 33 -8.96 -16.22 -18.69
CA GLY A 33 -7.64 -16.13 -19.32
C GLY A 33 -6.77 -14.94 -18.92
N SER A 34 -7.09 -14.18 -17.87
CA SER A 34 -6.25 -13.03 -17.47
C SER A 34 -5.06 -13.45 -16.60
N THR A 35 -3.87 -12.93 -16.93
CA THR A 35 -2.71 -12.98 -16.04
C THR A 35 -2.93 -12.01 -14.88
N ASN A 36 -2.51 -12.39 -13.67
CA ASN A 36 -2.57 -11.51 -12.51
C ASN A 36 -1.84 -10.17 -12.78
N ASP A 37 -2.41 -9.08 -12.26
CA ASP A 37 -1.84 -7.74 -12.40
C ASP A 37 -0.66 -7.55 -11.43
N PHE A 38 0.55 -7.65 -11.97
CA PHE A 38 1.78 -7.44 -11.22
C PHE A 38 1.94 -6.01 -10.70
N THR A 39 1.21 -5.03 -11.23
CA THR A 39 1.21 -3.65 -10.73
C THR A 39 0.85 -3.60 -9.25
N ILE A 40 -0.04 -4.50 -8.80
CA ILE A 40 -0.48 -4.60 -7.40
C ILE A 40 0.69 -4.99 -6.47
N ILE A 41 1.56 -5.89 -6.93
CA ILE A 41 2.77 -6.29 -6.20
C ILE A 41 3.78 -5.15 -6.13
N ILE A 42 3.92 -4.37 -7.21
CA ILE A 42 4.81 -3.20 -7.24
C ILE A 42 4.40 -2.20 -6.16
N TRP A 43 3.10 -1.93 -5.99
CA TRP A 43 2.59 -1.05 -4.95
C TRP A 43 2.87 -1.57 -3.53
N PHE A 44 2.77 -2.88 -3.32
CA PHE A 44 3.18 -3.51 -2.07
C PHE A 44 4.67 -3.27 -1.77
N PHE A 45 5.55 -3.46 -2.75
CA PHE A 45 6.99 -3.21 -2.57
C PHE A 45 7.30 -1.73 -2.29
N ILE A 46 6.62 -0.80 -2.97
CA ILE A 46 6.76 0.64 -2.69
C ILE A 46 6.40 0.95 -1.23
N TRP A 47 5.34 0.33 -0.71
CA TRP A 47 4.96 0.48 0.69
C TRP A 47 6.04 -0.07 1.65
N VAL A 48 6.59 -1.25 1.36
CA VAL A 48 7.69 -1.85 2.16
C VAL A 48 8.91 -0.92 2.18
N ILE A 49 9.31 -0.37 1.03
CA ILE A 49 10.40 0.61 0.94
C ILE A 49 10.10 1.83 1.80
N GLY A 50 8.86 2.34 1.75
CA GLY A 50 8.38 3.44 2.59
C GLY A 50 8.66 3.18 4.07
N ILE A 51 8.28 2.01 4.59
CA ILE A 51 8.55 1.63 5.99
C ILE A 51 10.03 1.53 6.29
N LEU A 52 10.81 0.86 5.43
CA LEU A 52 12.24 0.67 5.67
C LEU A 52 12.96 2.02 5.81
N LEU A 53 12.54 3.03 5.03
CA LEU A 53 13.06 4.39 5.12
C LEU A 53 12.64 5.11 6.42
N GLN A 54 11.55 4.72 7.07
CA GLN A 54 11.11 5.32 8.32
C GLN A 54 12.00 4.97 9.53
N PHE A 55 12.77 3.88 9.44
CA PHE A 55 13.68 3.45 10.52
C PHE A 55 14.85 4.41 10.75
N LYS A 56 15.29 5.14 9.71
CA LYS A 56 16.36 6.15 9.85
C LYS A 56 15.74 7.53 10.05
N LEU A 57 16.18 8.25 11.09
CA LEU A 57 15.71 9.62 11.40
C LEU A 57 15.80 10.57 10.20
N LYS A 58 16.89 10.51 9.42
CA LYS A 58 17.14 11.38 8.26
C LYS A 58 16.14 11.16 7.12
N THR A 59 15.69 9.93 6.90
CA THR A 59 14.78 9.56 5.80
C THR A 59 13.34 9.37 6.25
N ARG A 60 13.04 9.61 7.54
CA ARG A 60 11.73 9.29 8.13
C ARG A 60 10.57 9.98 7.42
N VAL A 61 10.72 11.26 7.12
CA VAL A 61 9.67 12.04 6.44
C VAL A 61 9.45 11.51 5.02
N ILE A 62 10.54 11.22 4.30
CA ILE A 62 10.48 10.64 2.95
C ILE A 62 9.80 9.26 2.98
N GLY A 63 10.16 8.42 3.96
CA GLY A 63 9.53 7.12 4.15
C GLY A 63 8.02 7.22 4.41
N LEU A 64 7.59 8.20 5.22
CA LEU A 64 6.17 8.46 5.43
C LEU A 64 5.44 8.87 4.14
N ILE A 65 6.02 9.77 3.36
CA ILE A 65 5.45 10.19 2.07
C ILE A 65 5.30 8.98 1.15
N ILE A 66 6.35 8.16 1.01
CA ILE A 66 6.32 6.96 0.16
C ILE A 66 5.27 5.95 0.66
N THR A 67 5.11 5.79 1.97
CA THR A 67 4.12 4.88 2.58
C THR A 67 2.69 5.27 2.23
N ILE A 68 2.41 6.56 2.05
CA ILE A 68 1.07 7.08 1.72
C ILE A 68 0.71 6.84 0.24
N ILE A 69 1.69 6.73 -0.67
CA ILE A 69 1.41 6.61 -2.11
C ILE A 69 0.59 5.33 -2.43
N PRO A 70 0.99 4.13 -1.99
CA PRO A 70 0.20 2.91 -2.21
C PRO A 70 -1.18 2.97 -1.56
N VAL A 71 -1.30 3.63 -0.40
CA VAL A 71 -2.59 3.83 0.29
C VAL A 71 -3.53 4.65 -0.59
N ALA A 72 -3.04 5.78 -1.13
CA ALA A 72 -3.81 6.63 -2.01
C ALA A 72 -4.22 5.89 -3.30
N TYR A 73 -3.33 5.07 -3.87
CA TYR A 73 -3.63 4.27 -5.05
C TYR A 73 -4.77 3.27 -4.82
N PHE A 74 -4.72 2.48 -3.73
CA PHE A 74 -5.80 1.53 -3.44
C PHE A 74 -7.11 2.22 -3.06
N LEU A 75 -7.05 3.36 -2.36
CA LEU A 75 -8.25 4.18 -2.12
C LEU A 75 -8.86 4.67 -3.42
N TYR A 76 -8.05 5.14 -4.37
CA TYR A 76 -8.52 5.56 -5.69
C TYR A 76 -9.23 4.42 -6.43
N ILE A 77 -8.67 3.20 -6.41
CA ILE A 77 -9.33 2.02 -7.00
C ILE A 77 -10.67 1.75 -6.34
N TYR A 78 -10.74 1.73 -5.01
CA TYR A 78 -11.99 1.45 -4.30
C TYR A 78 -13.05 2.51 -4.54
N ILE A 79 -12.67 3.79 -4.52
CA ILE A 79 -13.60 4.89 -4.85
C ILE A 79 -14.09 4.75 -6.29
N SER A 80 -13.19 4.48 -7.24
CA SER A 80 -13.56 4.27 -8.64
C SER A 80 -14.53 3.10 -8.80
N ALA A 81 -14.29 1.98 -8.10
CA ALA A 81 -15.15 0.81 -8.15
C ALA A 81 -16.54 1.02 -7.53
N VAL A 82 -16.67 1.92 -6.55
CA VAL A 82 -17.96 2.25 -5.94
C VAL A 82 -18.76 3.26 -6.78
N MET A 83 -18.07 4.12 -7.52
CA MET A 83 -18.69 5.19 -8.32
C MET A 83 -19.05 4.76 -9.76
N MET A 84 -18.60 3.58 -10.19
CA MET A 84 -18.98 2.94 -11.46
C MET A 84 -20.18 2.02 -11.25
#